data_AF-A0A382GFS5-F1
#
_entry.id   AF-A0A382GFS5-F1
#
_cell.length_a   1.000
_cell.length_b   1.000
_cell.length_c   1.000
_cell.angle_alpha   90.00
_cell.angle_beta   90.00
_cell.angle_gamma   90.00
#
_symmetry.space_group_name_H-M   'P 1'
#
loop_
_entity.id
_entity.type
_entity.pdbx_description
1 polymer ?
#
loop_
_entity_poly.entity_id
_entity_poly.type
_entity_poly.pdbx_seq_one_letter_code
_entity_poly.pdbx_strand_id
1 'polypeptide(L)'
;VRDADYVIIGAGSAGCVLAARLSEDPGCNVLLMEAGGSDRSIYIQMPAALSIPMNLPRFNWGYASQAEPYLDDRVIDCPRGRVLGGSSSINGMVYVRGHPLDFDRWEELGADGWNYASCLPYFKKAESWIDGENDYRGGHGPLSVCAGNKMSGNSLYEAFIQAGGEAGYPLTDDYNGRQQEGFGAMHMTVRNGVRASAASAYLRPVMNRPNLRYVGGTLVHRVLFEESRAVAVEYEKDGRIFQVQARAEVLMATGSIGSPSLLQRSGIGSAHHLESLGIEVQCDSPGVGENLQDHLEVYFQFRCKQPITLNRYLNPLAKGLIGARWLFTRTGLGATNHFESCGFIRSRAGVQWPDIQYHFLPGAMRYDGRAAFPGHGFQVHVGPNKPRSRGSVKIVSQSPKDSPKILFNYLGAQQDRQDWRACIHLTREIFEQPAMESFKGVEIQPGSSVTSDSDIDAWVRQNVESAYHPSCTCRMGAVDDAT
;
A
#
# COMPACT_ATOMS: atom_id res chain seq x y z
N VAL A 1 -28.87 -14.74 1.00
CA VAL A 1 -28.68 -14.60 2.46
C VAL A 1 -29.74 -13.63 2.90
N ARG A 2 -30.52 -13.93 3.94
CA ARG A 2 -31.52 -12.98 4.43
C ARG A 2 -30.91 -12.05 5.49
N ASP A 3 -30.06 -12.61 6.34
CA ASP A 3 -29.48 -11.91 7.49
C ASP A 3 -28.17 -12.56 7.97
N ALA A 4 -27.37 -11.80 8.72
CA ALA A 4 -26.15 -12.22 9.42
C ALA A 4 -25.94 -11.35 10.68
N ASP A 5 -25.12 -11.77 11.64
CA ASP A 5 -24.76 -10.91 12.78
C ASP A 5 -23.87 -9.76 12.31
N TYR A 6 -22.83 -10.10 11.56
CA TYR A 6 -21.88 -9.15 11.01
C TYR A 6 -21.90 -9.19 9.48
N VAL A 7 -22.13 -8.03 8.86
CA VAL A 7 -22.01 -7.86 7.41
C VAL A 7 -20.76 -7.05 7.11
N ILE A 8 -19.73 -7.71 6.57
CA ILE A 8 -18.44 -7.10 6.23
C ILE A 8 -18.42 -6.77 4.73
N ILE A 9 -18.21 -5.50 4.42
CA ILE A 9 -18.22 -4.98 3.05
C ILE A 9 -16.78 -4.81 2.57
N GLY A 10 -16.38 -5.65 1.61
CA GLY A 10 -15.03 -5.69 1.04
C GLY A 10 -14.20 -6.82 1.65
N ALA A 11 -13.81 -7.80 0.83
CA ALA A 11 -12.85 -8.83 1.22
C ALA A 11 -11.41 -8.38 0.95
N GLY A 12 -11.11 -7.13 1.33
CA GLY A 12 -9.79 -6.53 1.25
C GLY A 12 -8.87 -6.95 2.40
N SER A 13 -7.74 -6.25 2.57
CA SER A 13 -6.75 -6.55 3.61
C SER A 13 -7.37 -6.63 5.01
N ALA A 14 -8.14 -5.61 5.42
CA ALA A 14 -8.80 -5.59 6.73
C ALA A 14 -10.02 -6.54 6.79
N GLY A 15 -10.83 -6.59 5.72
CA GLY A 15 -12.05 -7.40 5.70
C GLY A 15 -11.80 -8.90 5.80
N CYS A 16 -10.71 -9.40 5.20
CA CYS A 16 -10.26 -10.78 5.40
C CYS A 16 -9.89 -11.08 6.86
N VAL A 17 -9.26 -10.13 7.55
CA VAL A 17 -8.88 -10.27 8.97
C VAL A 17 -10.13 -10.26 9.86
N LEU A 18 -11.02 -9.29 9.68
CA LEU A 18 -12.27 -9.18 10.42
C LEU A 18 -13.12 -10.46 10.28
N ALA A 19 -13.29 -10.95 9.05
CA ALA A 19 -14.06 -12.16 8.80
C ALA A 19 -13.45 -13.39 9.48
N ALA A 20 -12.13 -13.52 9.42
CA ALA A 20 -11.43 -14.63 10.05
C ALA A 20 -11.50 -14.58 11.59
N ARG A 21 -11.39 -13.40 12.19
CA ARG A 21 -11.42 -13.23 13.65
C ARG A 21 -12.83 -13.32 14.22
N LEU A 22 -13.82 -12.63 13.64
CA LEU A 22 -15.20 -12.71 14.11
C LEU A 22 -15.78 -14.12 14.02
N SER A 23 -15.42 -14.87 12.97
CA SER A 23 -15.87 -16.27 12.83
C SER A 23 -15.12 -17.27 13.71
N GLU A 24 -14.14 -16.85 14.52
CA GLU A 24 -13.55 -17.73 15.55
C GLU A 24 -14.59 -18.13 16.60
N ASP A 25 -15.55 -17.24 16.90
CA ASP A 25 -16.71 -17.58 17.72
C ASP A 25 -17.79 -18.27 16.85
N PRO A 26 -18.12 -19.55 17.09
CA PRO A 26 -19.15 -20.26 16.35
C PRO A 26 -20.56 -19.67 16.54
N GLY A 27 -20.78 -18.84 17.57
CA GLY A 27 -22.02 -18.10 17.80
C GLY A 27 -22.23 -16.90 16.86
N CYS A 28 -21.17 -16.40 16.23
CA CYS A 28 -21.23 -15.25 15.33
C CYS A 28 -21.40 -15.70 13.87
N ASN A 29 -22.51 -15.31 13.23
CA ASN A 29 -22.73 -15.50 11.79
C ASN A 29 -22.17 -14.32 11.01
N VAL A 30 -21.17 -14.58 10.17
CA VAL A 30 -20.43 -13.55 9.43
C VAL A 30 -20.72 -13.68 7.94
N LEU A 31 -21.15 -12.58 7.32
CA LEU A 31 -21.25 -12.43 5.88
C LEU A 31 -20.13 -11.51 5.37
N LEU A 32 -19.26 -12.03 4.51
CA LEU A 32 -18.21 -11.27 3.83
C LEU A 32 -18.55 -11.07 2.35
N MET A 33 -18.58 -9.82 1.90
CA MET A 33 -18.98 -9.42 0.54
C MET A 33 -17.81 -8.83 -0.24
N GLU A 34 -17.67 -9.13 -1.53
CA GLU A 34 -16.58 -8.63 -2.36
C GLU A 34 -17.03 -8.35 -3.80
N ALA A 35 -16.69 -7.19 -4.33
CA ALA A 35 -17.03 -6.79 -5.71
C ALA A 35 -16.18 -7.51 -6.77
N GLY A 36 -14.97 -7.91 -6.39
CA GLY A 36 -13.98 -8.57 -7.21
C GLY A 36 -14.13 -10.08 -7.34
N GLY A 37 -13.21 -10.64 -8.12
CA GLY A 37 -13.11 -12.06 -8.41
C GLY A 37 -12.14 -12.81 -7.50
N SER A 38 -11.72 -13.98 -7.99
CA SER A 38 -10.77 -14.86 -7.30
C SER A 38 -9.31 -14.42 -7.46
N ASP A 39 -8.53 -14.59 -6.40
CA ASP A 39 -7.08 -14.35 -6.31
C ASP A 39 -6.23 -15.58 -6.71
N ARG A 40 -6.84 -16.64 -7.28
CA ARG A 40 -6.13 -17.87 -7.69
C ARG A 40 -5.22 -17.72 -8.92
N SER A 41 -5.10 -16.51 -9.47
CA SER A 41 -4.25 -16.23 -10.63
C SER A 41 -2.78 -16.50 -10.33
N ILE A 42 -2.05 -17.14 -11.25
CA ILE A 42 -0.60 -17.29 -11.15
C ILE A 42 0.13 -15.94 -11.06
N TYR A 43 -0.40 -14.90 -11.71
CA TYR A 43 0.16 -13.55 -11.67
C TYR A 43 -0.02 -12.87 -10.31
N ILE A 44 -1.04 -13.26 -9.54
CA ILE A 44 -1.21 -12.80 -8.16
C ILE A 44 -0.26 -13.57 -7.25
N GLN A 45 -0.19 -14.90 -7.41
CA GLN A 45 0.57 -15.76 -6.53
C GLN A 45 2.09 -15.60 -6.66
N MET A 46 2.61 -15.33 -7.87
CA MET A 46 4.04 -15.20 -8.14
C MET A 46 4.56 -13.82 -7.73
N PRO A 47 5.46 -13.71 -6.73
CA PRO A 47 6.01 -12.42 -6.30
C PRO A 47 6.58 -11.54 -7.42
N ALA A 48 7.39 -12.10 -8.32
CA ALA A 48 8.01 -11.33 -9.41
C ALA A 48 7.02 -10.82 -10.47
N ALA A 49 5.76 -11.26 -10.45
CA ALA A 49 4.71 -10.76 -11.35
C ALA A 49 3.92 -9.58 -10.78
N LEU A 50 4.34 -8.97 -9.67
CA LEU A 50 3.57 -7.96 -8.92
C LEU A 50 2.98 -6.81 -9.76
N SER A 51 3.66 -6.36 -10.82
CA SER A 51 3.15 -5.28 -11.68
C SER A 51 1.99 -5.72 -12.57
N ILE A 52 1.88 -7.00 -12.92
CA ILE A 52 0.86 -7.53 -13.84
C ILE A 52 -0.55 -7.38 -13.25
N PRO A 53 -0.88 -7.91 -12.06
CA PRO A 53 -2.25 -7.82 -11.56
C PRO A 53 -2.67 -6.38 -11.25
N MET A 54 -1.73 -5.52 -10.86
CA MET A 54 -1.99 -4.09 -10.65
C MET A 54 -2.45 -3.37 -11.94
N ASN A 55 -1.97 -3.81 -13.11
CA ASN A 55 -2.29 -3.20 -14.40
C ASN A 55 -3.43 -3.90 -15.16
N LEU A 56 -4.09 -4.90 -14.56
CA LEU A 56 -5.18 -5.64 -15.20
C LEU A 56 -6.54 -5.21 -14.63
N PRO A 57 -7.50 -4.71 -15.44
CA PRO A 57 -8.85 -4.33 -14.99
C PRO A 57 -9.63 -5.45 -14.29
N ARG A 58 -9.22 -6.70 -14.52
CA ARG A 58 -9.79 -7.87 -13.84
C ARG A 58 -9.54 -7.86 -12.32
N PHE A 59 -8.41 -7.31 -11.87
CA PHE A 59 -7.98 -7.34 -10.46
C PHE A 59 -7.88 -5.95 -9.84
N ASN A 60 -8.11 -4.90 -10.63
CA ASN A 60 -7.95 -3.51 -10.23
C ASN A 60 -9.24 -2.72 -10.55
N TRP A 61 -9.66 -1.85 -9.64
CA TRP A 61 -10.71 -0.87 -9.88
C TRP A 61 -10.39 0.12 -11.00
N GLY A 62 -9.10 0.42 -11.22
CA GLY A 62 -8.65 1.33 -12.27
C GLY A 62 -8.96 2.80 -11.99
N TYR A 63 -8.95 3.21 -10.71
CA TYR A 63 -9.11 4.62 -10.37
C TYR A 63 -7.90 5.45 -10.79
N ALA A 64 -8.14 6.74 -11.00
CA ALA A 64 -7.14 7.76 -11.21
C ALA A 64 -7.52 9.03 -10.42
N SER A 65 -6.55 9.88 -10.13
CA SER A 65 -6.81 11.20 -9.55
C SER A 65 -7.57 12.10 -10.54
N GLN A 66 -8.05 13.24 -10.04
CA GLN A 66 -8.32 14.41 -10.87
C GLN A 66 -6.98 15.01 -11.33
N ALA A 67 -7.04 15.99 -12.23
CA ALA A 67 -5.88 16.80 -12.56
C ALA A 67 -5.32 17.43 -11.26
N GLU A 68 -4.08 17.09 -10.92
CA GLU A 68 -3.44 17.54 -9.70
C GLU A 68 -2.88 18.96 -9.92
N PRO A 69 -3.45 19.99 -9.26
CA PRO A 69 -3.18 21.40 -9.59
C PRO A 69 -1.73 21.82 -9.30
N TYR A 70 -1.02 21.05 -8.49
CA TYR A 70 0.37 21.31 -8.10
C TYR A 70 1.37 20.34 -8.79
N LEU A 71 0.88 19.48 -9.69
CA LEU A 71 1.69 18.58 -10.53
C LEU A 71 1.48 18.86 -12.02
N ASP A 72 1.30 20.13 -12.41
CA ASP A 72 1.08 20.54 -13.80
C ASP A 72 -0.12 19.81 -14.45
N ASP A 73 -1.22 19.69 -13.70
CA ASP A 73 -2.47 19.05 -14.11
C ASP A 73 -2.33 17.57 -14.50
N ARG A 74 -1.23 16.91 -14.07
CA ARG A 74 -1.07 15.46 -14.25
C ARG A 74 -2.19 14.71 -13.54
N VAL A 75 -2.62 13.63 -14.18
CA VAL A 75 -3.52 12.63 -13.62
C VAL A 75 -2.66 11.44 -13.18
N ILE A 76 -2.76 11.07 -11.91
CA ILE A 76 -1.97 10.01 -11.28
C ILE A 76 -2.83 8.76 -11.11
N ASP A 77 -2.29 7.62 -11.50
CA ASP A 77 -2.96 6.33 -11.33
C ASP A 77 -3.17 6.01 -9.84
N CYS A 78 -4.35 5.49 -9.48
CA CYS A 78 -4.69 5.09 -8.12
C CYS A 78 -5.22 3.63 -8.10
N PRO A 79 -4.37 2.63 -8.43
CA PRO A 79 -4.77 1.24 -8.48
C PRO A 79 -5.26 0.75 -7.11
N ARG A 80 -6.44 0.10 -7.08
CA ARG A 80 -7.00 -0.53 -5.89
C ARG A 80 -7.48 -1.93 -6.21
N GLY A 81 -7.15 -2.89 -5.36
CA GLY A 81 -7.51 -4.29 -5.59
C GLY A 81 -9.02 -4.49 -5.65
N ARG A 82 -9.50 -5.04 -6.76
CA ARG A 82 -10.86 -5.52 -6.98
C ARG A 82 -10.84 -7.04 -7.15
N VAL A 83 -10.43 -7.72 -6.08
CA VAL A 83 -10.19 -9.17 -6.04
C VAL A 83 -10.19 -9.61 -4.58
N LEU A 84 -10.45 -10.89 -4.30
CA LEU A 84 -10.29 -11.44 -2.96
C LEU A 84 -8.89 -11.11 -2.37
N GLY A 85 -8.86 -10.57 -1.15
CA GLY A 85 -7.67 -10.03 -0.50
C GLY A 85 -7.41 -8.55 -0.80
N GLY A 86 -8.17 -7.95 -1.72
CA GLY A 86 -8.06 -6.56 -2.15
C GLY A 86 -6.64 -6.19 -2.55
N SER A 87 -6.17 -5.03 -2.10
CA SER A 87 -4.85 -4.52 -2.45
C SER A 87 -3.70 -5.44 -1.97
N SER A 88 -3.87 -6.26 -0.92
CA SER A 88 -2.84 -7.23 -0.52
C SER A 88 -2.56 -8.32 -1.57
N SER A 89 -3.51 -8.55 -2.49
CA SER A 89 -3.36 -9.48 -3.61
C SER A 89 -2.70 -8.86 -4.84
N ILE A 90 -2.49 -7.54 -4.87
CA ILE A 90 -1.89 -6.84 -6.02
C ILE A 90 -0.71 -5.91 -5.64
N ASN A 91 -0.35 -5.81 -4.36
CA ASN A 91 0.72 -4.92 -3.88
C ASN A 91 2.15 -5.42 -4.21
N GLY A 92 3.15 -4.61 -3.85
CA GLY A 92 4.58 -4.95 -3.93
C GLY A 92 5.09 -5.91 -2.84
N MET A 93 4.23 -6.40 -1.93
CA MET A 93 4.54 -7.32 -0.81
C MET A 93 5.52 -6.79 0.24
N VAL A 94 6.03 -5.58 0.10
CA VAL A 94 6.83 -4.92 1.12
C VAL A 94 6.10 -4.92 2.48
N TYR A 95 6.79 -5.32 3.54
CA TYR A 95 6.26 -5.35 4.90
C TYR A 95 6.92 -4.27 5.77
N VAL A 96 6.20 -3.17 6.01
CA VAL A 96 6.64 -2.07 6.88
C VAL A 96 5.51 -1.79 7.87
N ARG A 97 5.83 -1.74 9.16
CA ARG A 97 4.85 -1.38 10.21
C ARG A 97 4.66 0.13 10.32
N GLY A 98 5.75 0.88 10.30
CA GLY A 98 5.80 2.31 10.66
C GLY A 98 6.73 2.54 11.84
N HIS A 99 7.07 3.80 12.09
CA HIS A 99 7.85 4.19 13.27
C HIS A 99 6.95 4.22 14.51
N PRO A 100 7.42 3.91 15.74
CA PRO A 100 6.62 4.06 16.95
C PRO A 100 5.92 5.42 17.09
N LEU A 101 6.64 6.50 16.82
CA LEU A 101 6.10 7.87 16.86
C LEU A 101 5.00 8.15 15.81
N ASP A 102 4.84 7.34 14.76
CA ASP A 102 3.68 7.48 13.86
C ASP A 102 2.38 7.07 14.58
N PHE A 103 2.45 6.07 15.45
CA PHE A 103 1.33 5.55 16.24
C PHE A 103 1.07 6.38 17.49
N ASP A 104 2.13 6.78 18.18
CA ASP A 104 2.01 7.66 19.35
C ASP A 104 1.34 8.98 18.94
N ARG A 105 1.65 9.48 17.73
CA ARG A 105 0.96 10.61 17.14
C ARG A 105 -0.54 10.36 16.88
N TRP A 106 -0.98 9.15 16.57
CA TRP A 106 -2.42 8.87 16.43
C TRP A 106 -3.14 9.07 17.76
N GLU A 107 -2.54 8.61 18.86
CA GLU A 107 -3.08 8.83 20.21
C GLU A 107 -3.07 10.31 20.59
N GLU A 108 -1.99 11.05 20.29
CA GLU A 108 -1.94 12.51 20.47
C GLU A 108 -3.03 13.26 19.68
N LEU A 109 -3.47 12.70 18.55
CA LEU A 109 -4.56 13.23 17.71
C LEU A 109 -5.95 12.71 18.11
N GLY A 110 -6.07 12.03 19.25
CA GLY A 110 -7.35 11.62 19.83
C GLY A 110 -7.78 10.18 19.53
N ALA A 111 -6.96 9.37 18.84
CA ALA A 111 -7.19 7.94 18.71
C ALA A 111 -6.70 7.20 19.97
N ASP A 112 -7.43 7.37 21.07
CA ASP A 112 -7.10 6.79 22.38
C ASP A 112 -6.84 5.28 22.30
N GLY A 113 -5.73 4.81 22.87
CA GLY A 113 -5.32 3.40 22.85
C GLY A 113 -4.69 2.92 21.54
N TRP A 114 -4.35 3.83 20.61
CA TRP A 114 -3.68 3.50 19.34
C TRP A 114 -2.19 3.84 19.30
N ASN A 115 -1.56 4.14 20.45
CA ASN A 115 -0.10 4.29 20.53
C ASN A 115 0.66 2.99 20.19
N TYR A 116 1.98 3.10 19.97
CA TYR A 116 2.78 1.95 19.52
C TYR A 116 2.75 0.78 20.49
N ALA A 117 2.79 1.07 21.80
CA ALA A 117 2.75 0.05 22.84
C ALA A 117 1.45 -0.79 22.77
N SER A 118 0.33 -0.15 22.46
CA SER A 118 -0.98 -0.79 22.30
C SER A 118 -1.10 -1.55 20.98
N CYS A 119 -0.48 -1.06 19.90
CA CYS A 119 -0.47 -1.72 18.59
C CYS A 119 0.49 -2.92 18.51
N LEU A 120 1.63 -2.88 19.22
CA LEU A 120 2.69 -3.90 19.11
C LEU A 120 2.19 -5.34 19.33
N PRO A 121 1.37 -5.66 20.35
CA PRO A 121 0.79 -6.99 20.51
C PRO A 121 0.01 -7.47 19.26
N TYR A 122 -0.67 -6.58 18.55
CA TYR A 122 -1.41 -6.92 17.34
C TYR A 122 -0.49 -7.09 16.12
N PHE A 123 0.59 -6.32 16.02
CA PHE A 123 1.63 -6.54 15.02
C PHE A 123 2.28 -7.92 15.19
N LYS A 124 2.58 -8.31 16.43
CA LYS A 124 3.09 -9.65 16.76
C LYS A 124 2.03 -10.73 16.49
N LYS A 125 0.77 -10.52 16.89
CA LYS A 125 -0.33 -11.46 16.65
C LYS A 125 -0.60 -11.72 15.16
N ALA A 126 -0.36 -10.73 14.31
CA ALA A 126 -0.57 -10.85 12.88
C ALA A 126 0.55 -11.60 12.16
N GLU A 127 1.78 -11.52 12.64
CA GLU A 127 3.00 -11.91 11.94
C GLU A 127 3.51 -13.30 12.33
N SER A 128 4.03 -14.04 11.33
CA SER A 128 4.99 -15.14 11.51
C SER A 128 6.27 -14.81 10.76
N TRP A 129 7.26 -14.33 11.52
CA TRP A 129 8.59 -13.94 11.03
C TRP A 129 9.48 -15.15 10.84
N ILE A 130 10.20 -15.20 9.71
CA ILE A 130 11.01 -16.36 9.32
C ILE A 130 12.14 -16.68 10.30
N ASP A 131 12.70 -15.69 11.00
CA ASP A 131 13.79 -15.91 11.98
C ASP A 131 13.26 -16.06 13.42
N GLY A 132 11.95 -16.16 13.61
CA GLY A 132 11.32 -16.47 14.90
C GLY A 132 10.82 -15.25 15.68
N GLU A 133 10.09 -15.52 16.77
CA GLU A 133 9.55 -14.49 17.66
C GLU A 133 10.65 -13.79 18.46
N ASN A 134 10.49 -12.49 18.69
CA ASN A 134 11.30 -11.72 19.63
C ASN A 134 10.45 -10.60 20.29
N ASP A 135 11.10 -9.64 20.94
CA ASP A 135 10.42 -8.52 21.61
C ASP A 135 9.50 -7.73 20.67
N TYR A 136 9.87 -7.63 19.38
CA TYR A 136 9.15 -6.87 18.37
C TYR A 136 8.40 -7.73 17.34
N ARG A 137 8.93 -8.91 16.99
CA ARG A 137 8.46 -9.76 15.88
C ARG A 137 7.52 -10.86 16.35
N GLY A 138 6.51 -11.18 15.56
CA GLY A 138 5.60 -12.30 15.82
C GLY A 138 6.13 -13.61 15.23
N GLY A 139 5.95 -14.74 15.91
CA GLY A 139 6.36 -16.06 15.39
C GLY A 139 5.22 -16.90 14.81
N HIS A 140 3.98 -16.62 15.24
CA HIS A 140 2.87 -17.58 15.16
C HIS A 140 1.62 -17.02 14.46
N GLY A 141 1.67 -15.78 14.00
CA GLY A 141 0.57 -15.14 13.28
C GLY A 141 0.35 -15.72 11.88
N PRO A 142 -0.83 -15.50 11.29
CA PRO A 142 -1.18 -16.08 9.99
C PRO A 142 -0.42 -15.47 8.80
N LEU A 143 0.09 -14.23 8.93
CA LEU A 143 0.79 -13.54 7.85
C LEU A 143 2.29 -13.85 7.91
N SER A 144 2.78 -14.68 6.99
CA SER A 144 4.21 -14.98 6.89
C SER A 144 5.00 -13.81 6.33
N VAL A 145 6.11 -13.48 6.99
CA VAL A 145 7.04 -12.41 6.61
C VAL A 145 8.46 -12.98 6.52
N CYS A 146 9.21 -12.61 5.49
CA CYS A 146 10.60 -13.04 5.30
C CYS A 146 11.49 -11.92 4.71
N ALA A 147 12.81 -12.07 4.82
CA ALA A 147 13.80 -11.17 4.22
C ALA A 147 14.20 -11.58 2.79
N GLY A 148 13.24 -11.66 1.87
CA GLY A 148 13.62 -11.88 0.47
C GLY A 148 14.19 -13.28 0.22
N ASN A 149 15.24 -13.31 -0.60
CA ASN A 149 16.15 -14.44 -0.74
C ASN A 149 17.47 -14.21 0.04
N LYS A 150 17.42 -13.35 1.07
CA LYS A 150 18.57 -12.81 1.82
C LYS A 150 19.55 -12.05 0.91
N MET A 151 19.02 -11.26 -0.04
CA MET A 151 19.82 -10.46 -0.99
C MET A 151 20.78 -11.30 -1.87
N SER A 152 20.55 -12.61 -1.93
CA SER A 152 21.40 -13.53 -2.68
C SER A 152 21.27 -13.33 -4.19
N GLY A 153 22.41 -13.39 -4.87
CA GLY A 153 22.49 -13.32 -6.32
C GLY A 153 22.62 -11.91 -6.92
N ASN A 154 22.69 -10.85 -6.10
CA ASN A 154 23.05 -9.51 -6.60
C ASN A 154 23.79 -8.66 -5.57
N SER A 155 25.07 -8.36 -5.82
CA SER A 155 25.93 -7.57 -4.93
C SER A 155 25.49 -6.11 -4.78
N LEU A 156 24.61 -5.61 -5.67
CA LEU A 156 24.09 -4.24 -5.57
C LEU A 156 23.28 -3.98 -4.29
N TYR A 157 22.62 -4.99 -3.73
CA TYR A 157 21.85 -4.81 -2.50
C TYR A 157 22.77 -4.46 -1.32
N GLU A 158 23.85 -5.23 -1.14
CA GLU A 158 24.85 -4.99 -0.10
C GLU A 158 25.60 -3.68 -0.33
N ALA A 159 25.96 -3.38 -1.58
CA ALA A 159 26.62 -2.13 -1.94
C ALA A 159 25.76 -0.90 -1.58
N PHE A 160 24.44 -0.97 -1.80
CA PHE A 160 23.52 0.10 -1.43
C PHE A 160 23.43 0.30 0.10
N ILE A 161 23.41 -0.79 0.87
CA ILE A 161 23.42 -0.72 2.34
C ILE A 161 24.73 -0.11 2.85
N GLN A 162 25.87 -0.58 2.31
CA GLN A 162 27.20 -0.06 2.66
C GLN A 162 27.33 1.42 2.32
N ALA A 163 26.82 1.85 1.16
CA ALA A 163 26.81 3.25 0.76
C ALA A 163 26.03 4.13 1.76
N GLY A 164 24.90 3.65 2.29
CA GLY A 164 24.20 4.32 3.37
C GLY A 164 25.07 4.50 4.62
N GLY A 165 25.81 3.45 5.00
CA GLY A 165 26.77 3.49 6.11
C GLY A 165 27.94 4.46 5.88
N GLU A 166 28.51 4.45 4.69
CA GLU A 166 29.62 5.34 4.29
C GLU A 166 29.19 6.82 4.24
N ALA A 167 27.94 7.09 3.86
CA ALA A 167 27.33 8.42 3.95
C ALA A 167 27.05 8.87 5.41
N GLY A 168 27.35 8.03 6.42
CA GLY A 168 27.22 8.37 7.83
C GLY A 168 25.87 8.04 8.47
N TYR A 169 24.98 7.36 7.75
CA TYR A 169 23.74 6.84 8.33
C TYR A 169 23.97 5.52 9.07
N PRO A 170 23.18 5.19 10.10
CA PRO A 170 23.31 3.90 10.76
C PRO A 170 22.92 2.76 9.83
N LEU A 171 23.39 1.55 10.15
CA LEU A 171 22.81 0.31 9.62
C LEU A 171 21.77 -0.21 10.60
N THR A 172 20.76 -0.93 10.08
CA THR A 172 19.73 -1.58 10.89
C THR A 172 19.62 -3.06 10.55
N ASP A 173 19.59 -3.89 11.59
CA ASP A 173 19.37 -5.34 11.45
C ASP A 173 17.88 -5.66 11.19
N ASP A 174 16.96 -4.80 11.65
CA ASP A 174 15.52 -4.96 11.47
C ASP A 174 14.79 -3.60 11.62
N TYR A 175 14.38 -3.01 10.51
CA TYR A 175 13.65 -1.75 10.51
C TYR A 175 12.22 -1.85 11.06
N ASN A 176 11.69 -3.07 11.24
CA ASN A 176 10.42 -3.32 11.94
C ASN A 176 10.63 -3.68 13.42
N GLY A 177 11.87 -3.70 13.88
CA GLY A 177 12.30 -4.03 15.24
C GLY A 177 12.64 -2.78 16.04
N ARG A 178 13.74 -2.86 16.80
CA ARG A 178 14.18 -1.80 17.72
C ARG A 178 14.48 -0.47 17.03
N GLN A 179 14.99 -0.48 15.80
CA GLN A 179 15.51 0.71 15.13
C GLN A 179 15.10 0.72 13.66
N GLN A 180 14.19 1.63 13.30
CA GLN A 180 13.81 1.83 11.90
C GLN A 180 14.88 2.62 11.12
N GLU A 181 15.45 3.66 11.73
CA GLU A 181 16.43 4.54 11.08
C GLU A 181 17.68 3.75 10.69
N GLY A 182 18.09 3.86 9.43
CA GLY A 182 19.27 3.23 8.87
C GLY A 182 19.00 2.39 7.63
N PHE A 183 20.08 1.79 7.12
CA PHE A 183 20.06 0.93 5.93
C PHE A 183 20.14 -0.53 6.31
N GLY A 184 19.38 -1.38 5.63
CA GLY A 184 19.27 -2.80 5.95
C GLY A 184 18.48 -3.61 4.94
N ALA A 185 18.20 -4.87 5.30
CA ALA A 185 17.39 -5.77 4.49
C ALA A 185 15.93 -5.31 4.47
N MET A 186 15.28 -5.45 3.32
CA MET A 186 13.85 -5.19 3.16
C MET A 186 13.03 -6.48 3.38
N HIS A 187 11.91 -6.38 4.09
CA HIS A 187 11.07 -7.53 4.40
C HIS A 187 9.84 -7.60 3.49
N MET A 188 9.35 -8.81 3.25
CA MET A 188 8.20 -9.05 2.38
C MET A 188 7.21 -10.09 2.92
N THR A 189 5.93 -9.94 2.57
CA THR A 189 4.87 -10.90 2.84
C THR A 189 4.85 -12.03 1.81
N VAL A 190 5.78 -12.98 1.96
CA VAL A 190 5.91 -14.16 1.09
C VAL A 190 6.09 -15.42 1.96
N ARG A 191 5.37 -16.49 1.61
CA ARG A 191 5.48 -17.81 2.25
C ARG A 191 5.90 -18.84 1.22
N ASN A 192 7.04 -19.50 1.42
CA ASN A 192 7.54 -20.58 0.54
C ASN A 192 7.53 -20.17 -0.95
N GLY A 193 7.97 -18.93 -1.23
CA GLY A 193 8.04 -18.36 -2.57
C GLY A 193 6.70 -17.96 -3.20
N VAL A 194 5.61 -17.93 -2.43
CA VAL A 194 4.27 -17.50 -2.87
C VAL A 194 3.84 -16.27 -2.06
N ARG A 195 3.21 -15.29 -2.72
CA ARG A 195 2.61 -14.12 -2.07
C ARG A 195 1.73 -14.54 -0.88
N ALA A 196 1.95 -13.94 0.28
CA ALA A 196 1.08 -14.07 1.45
C ALA A 196 0.13 -12.86 1.54
N SER A 197 -0.98 -12.90 0.79
CA SER A 197 -2.05 -11.89 0.90
C SER A 197 -2.94 -12.15 2.12
N ALA A 198 -3.72 -11.14 2.55
CA ALA A 198 -4.70 -11.31 3.63
C ALA A 198 -5.72 -12.41 3.32
N ALA A 199 -6.12 -12.58 2.06
CA ALA A 199 -6.97 -13.68 1.64
C ALA A 199 -6.30 -15.04 1.89
N SER A 200 -5.03 -15.20 1.51
CA SER A 200 -4.31 -16.46 1.70
C SER A 200 -3.99 -16.76 3.16
N ALA A 201 -3.65 -15.73 3.93
CA ALA A 201 -3.20 -15.84 5.32
C ALA A 201 -4.37 -16.02 6.29
N TYR A 202 -5.39 -15.16 6.19
CA TYR A 202 -6.51 -15.13 7.15
C TYR A 202 -7.74 -15.87 6.65
N LEU A 203 -8.18 -15.59 5.43
CA LEU A 203 -9.51 -16.00 4.99
C LEU A 203 -9.55 -17.46 4.49
N ARG A 204 -8.62 -17.86 3.60
CA ARG A 204 -8.60 -19.20 3.00
C ARG A 204 -8.62 -20.34 4.01
N PRO A 205 -7.84 -20.30 5.12
CA PRO A 205 -7.84 -21.39 6.09
C PRO A 205 -9.17 -21.59 6.81
N VAL A 206 -10.06 -20.58 6.82
CA VAL A 206 -11.28 -20.57 7.63
C VAL A 206 -12.56 -20.48 6.80
N MET A 207 -12.48 -20.44 5.48
CA MET A 207 -13.64 -20.35 4.57
C MET A 207 -14.59 -21.55 4.64
N ASN A 208 -14.18 -22.67 5.25
CA ASN A 208 -15.02 -23.85 5.47
C ASN A 208 -15.80 -23.80 6.79
N ARG A 209 -15.62 -22.78 7.63
CA ARG A 209 -16.38 -22.62 8.87
C ARG A 209 -17.87 -22.43 8.55
N PRO A 210 -18.79 -23.14 9.23
CA PRO A 210 -20.22 -23.11 8.91
C PRO A 210 -20.87 -21.73 9.17
N ASN A 211 -20.30 -20.94 10.07
CA ASN A 211 -20.75 -19.61 10.45
C ASN A 211 -20.12 -18.46 9.64
N LEU A 212 -19.27 -18.76 8.65
CA LEU A 212 -18.69 -17.76 7.75
C LEU A 212 -19.16 -17.99 6.32
N ARG A 213 -19.83 -16.99 5.75
CA ARG A 213 -20.26 -17.01 4.35
C ARG A 213 -19.55 -15.93 3.55
N TYR A 214 -18.88 -16.34 2.47
CA TYR A 214 -18.32 -15.44 1.47
C TYR A 214 -19.23 -15.31 0.26
N VAL A 215 -19.45 -14.09 -0.22
CA VAL A 215 -20.20 -13.80 -1.45
C VAL A 215 -19.39 -12.84 -2.31
N GLY A 216 -18.77 -13.37 -3.37
CA GLY A 216 -18.02 -12.59 -4.36
C GLY A 216 -18.89 -12.09 -5.53
N GLY A 217 -18.32 -11.17 -6.31
CA GLY A 217 -19.00 -10.52 -7.43
C GLY A 217 -20.24 -9.72 -6.99
N THR A 218 -20.16 -9.07 -5.83
CA THR A 218 -21.24 -8.26 -5.25
C THR A 218 -20.81 -6.81 -5.10
N LEU A 219 -21.49 -5.90 -5.79
CA LEU A 219 -21.27 -4.46 -5.62
C LEU A 219 -22.25 -3.94 -4.58
N VAL A 220 -21.75 -3.53 -3.42
CA VAL A 220 -22.59 -2.88 -2.40
C VAL A 220 -22.89 -1.44 -2.84
N HIS A 221 -24.17 -1.08 -2.79
CA HIS A 221 -24.65 0.23 -3.22
C HIS A 221 -24.63 1.23 -2.08
N ARG A 222 -25.25 0.86 -0.94
CA ARG A 222 -25.38 1.69 0.26
C ARG A 222 -25.72 0.86 1.50
N VAL A 223 -25.51 1.46 2.65
CA VAL A 223 -26.01 1.01 3.95
C VAL A 223 -27.41 1.60 4.18
N LEU A 224 -28.29 0.82 4.80
CA LEU A 224 -29.66 1.21 5.14
C LEU A 224 -29.77 1.41 6.64
N PHE A 225 -30.54 2.43 7.03
CA PHE A 225 -30.65 2.87 8.42
C PHE A 225 -32.10 2.84 8.91
N GLU A 226 -32.27 2.53 10.19
CA GLU A 226 -33.47 2.83 10.98
C GLU A 226 -33.04 3.83 12.06
N GLU A 227 -33.55 5.06 11.97
CA GLU A 227 -33.04 6.20 12.76
C GLU A 227 -31.51 6.33 12.58
N SER A 228 -30.74 6.17 13.67
CA SER A 228 -29.27 6.24 13.66
C SER A 228 -28.59 4.88 13.56
N ARG A 229 -29.35 3.77 13.46
CA ARG A 229 -28.79 2.40 13.45
C ARG A 229 -28.65 1.88 12.03
N ALA A 230 -27.46 1.43 11.65
CA ALA A 230 -27.25 0.66 10.42
C ALA A 230 -27.89 -0.73 10.57
N VAL A 231 -28.88 -1.05 9.74
CA VAL A 231 -29.68 -2.30 9.86
C VAL A 231 -29.50 -3.26 8.70
N ALA A 232 -29.14 -2.75 7.51
CA ALA A 232 -29.02 -3.59 6.34
C ALA A 232 -28.06 -3.01 5.30
N VAL A 233 -27.72 -3.82 4.31
CA VAL A 233 -26.91 -3.44 3.16
C VAL A 233 -27.67 -3.77 1.88
N GLU A 234 -27.76 -2.79 0.98
CA GLU A 234 -28.29 -2.97 -0.38
C GLU A 234 -27.13 -3.25 -1.34
N TYR A 235 -27.26 -4.28 -2.17
CA TYR A 235 -26.20 -4.71 -3.06
C TYR A 235 -26.71 -5.30 -4.37
N GLU A 236 -25.90 -5.19 -5.42
CA GLU A 236 -26.13 -5.79 -6.72
C GLU A 236 -25.33 -7.07 -6.87
N LYS A 237 -26.01 -8.13 -7.34
CA LYS A 237 -25.38 -9.37 -7.76
C LYS A 237 -26.06 -9.89 -9.02
N ASP A 238 -25.27 -10.22 -10.05
CA ASP A 238 -25.76 -10.78 -11.32
C ASP A 238 -26.89 -9.92 -11.94
N GLY A 239 -26.76 -8.59 -11.84
CA GLY A 239 -27.71 -7.60 -12.36
C GLY A 239 -29.00 -7.42 -11.54
N ARG A 240 -29.11 -8.05 -10.36
CA ARG A 240 -30.28 -7.93 -9.48
C ARG A 240 -29.90 -7.27 -8.16
N ILE A 241 -30.81 -6.46 -7.63
CA ILE A 241 -30.67 -5.81 -6.34
C ILE A 241 -31.20 -6.72 -5.24
N PHE A 242 -30.44 -6.82 -4.16
CA PHE A 242 -30.76 -7.58 -2.97
C PHE A 242 -30.49 -6.74 -1.73
N GLN A 243 -31.08 -7.15 -0.62
CA GLN A 243 -30.79 -6.62 0.70
C GLN A 243 -30.42 -7.76 1.64
N VAL A 244 -29.52 -7.47 2.58
CA VAL A 244 -29.20 -8.37 3.69
C VAL A 244 -29.19 -7.59 4.99
N GLN A 245 -29.87 -8.14 6.00
CA GLN A 245 -29.97 -7.54 7.33
C GLN A 245 -28.71 -7.85 8.15
N ALA A 246 -28.23 -6.87 8.91
CA ALA A 246 -27.20 -7.02 9.92
C ALA A 246 -27.86 -7.00 11.30
N ARG A 247 -27.72 -8.08 12.08
CA ARG A 247 -28.32 -8.18 13.41
C ARG A 247 -27.51 -7.41 14.46
N ALA A 248 -26.20 -7.36 14.29
CA ALA A 248 -25.28 -6.61 15.16
C ALA A 248 -24.69 -5.40 14.42
N GLU A 249 -23.78 -5.63 13.46
CA GLU A 249 -22.96 -4.55 12.89
C GLU A 249 -22.76 -4.69 11.36
N VAL A 250 -22.67 -3.53 10.70
CA VAL A 250 -22.16 -3.39 9.34
C VAL A 250 -20.74 -2.86 9.40
N LEU A 251 -19.78 -3.64 8.90
CA LEU A 251 -18.35 -3.33 8.98
C LEU A 251 -17.81 -2.98 7.60
N MET A 252 -17.34 -1.74 7.41
CA MET A 252 -16.77 -1.31 6.14
C MET A 252 -15.28 -1.61 6.06
N ALA A 253 -14.88 -2.33 5.02
CA ALA A 253 -13.49 -2.68 4.72
C ALA A 253 -13.18 -2.45 3.22
N THR A 254 -13.77 -1.41 2.63
CA THR A 254 -13.63 -1.05 1.21
C THR A 254 -12.46 -0.10 0.93
N GLY A 255 -11.63 0.18 1.94
CA GLY A 255 -10.38 0.95 1.82
C GLY A 255 -10.60 2.47 1.76
N SER A 256 -9.51 3.22 1.62
CA SER A 256 -9.49 4.69 1.68
C SER A 256 -10.21 5.40 0.54
N ILE A 257 -10.50 4.71 -0.57
CA ILE A 257 -11.31 5.28 -1.66
C ILE A 257 -12.76 4.78 -1.57
N GLY A 258 -12.94 3.47 -1.34
CA GLY A 258 -14.27 2.85 -1.33
C GLY A 258 -15.10 3.19 -0.10
N SER A 259 -14.49 3.32 1.08
CA SER A 259 -15.21 3.56 2.35
C SER A 259 -15.88 4.93 2.39
N PRO A 260 -15.17 6.05 2.13
CA PRO A 260 -15.84 7.36 2.10
C PRO A 260 -16.89 7.44 1.00
N SER A 261 -16.64 6.81 -0.15
CA SER A 261 -17.61 6.78 -1.25
C SER A 261 -18.90 6.05 -0.89
N LEU A 262 -18.78 4.94 -0.15
CA LEU A 262 -19.93 4.17 0.32
C LEU A 262 -20.69 4.92 1.42
N LEU A 263 -19.97 5.53 2.37
CA LEU A 263 -20.58 6.37 3.42
C LEU A 263 -21.38 7.52 2.80
N GLN A 264 -20.79 8.27 1.86
CA GLN A 264 -21.45 9.39 1.20
C GLN A 264 -22.72 8.92 0.47
N ARG A 265 -22.68 7.80 -0.28
CA ARG A 265 -23.88 7.22 -0.92
C ARG A 265 -24.92 6.71 0.07
N SER A 266 -24.53 6.46 1.31
CA SER A 266 -25.42 6.01 2.39
C SER A 266 -25.95 7.17 3.23
N GLY A 267 -25.69 8.42 2.84
CA GLY A 267 -26.17 9.61 3.54
C GLY A 267 -25.25 10.11 4.66
N ILE A 268 -24.01 9.61 4.77
CA ILE A 268 -23.04 10.03 5.78
C ILE A 268 -21.91 10.80 5.10
N GLY A 269 -21.83 12.09 5.37
CA GLY A 269 -20.86 13.00 4.75
C GLY A 269 -21.25 14.46 4.89
N SER A 270 -20.59 15.37 4.17
CA SER A 270 -20.97 16.79 4.14
C SER A 270 -22.41 16.97 3.62
N ALA A 271 -23.31 17.49 4.46
CA ALA A 271 -24.72 17.68 4.12
C ALA A 271 -24.90 18.43 2.79
N HIS A 272 -24.23 19.57 2.62
CA HIS A 272 -24.28 20.37 1.39
C HIS A 272 -23.88 19.56 0.13
N HIS A 273 -22.83 18.74 0.21
CA HIS A 273 -22.40 17.90 -0.93
C HIS A 273 -23.44 16.81 -1.24
N LEU A 274 -23.97 16.15 -0.21
CA LEU A 274 -24.96 15.08 -0.38
C LEU A 274 -26.28 15.60 -0.95
N GLU A 275 -26.78 16.71 -0.43
CA GLU A 275 -28.00 17.38 -0.91
C GLU A 275 -27.87 17.81 -2.39
N SER A 276 -26.68 18.28 -2.79
CA SER A 276 -26.42 18.65 -4.19
C SER A 276 -26.54 17.47 -5.18
N LEU A 277 -26.45 16.24 -4.67
CA LEU A 277 -26.61 15.00 -5.45
C LEU A 277 -27.99 14.35 -5.23
N GLY A 278 -28.89 14.99 -4.47
CA GLY A 278 -30.20 14.45 -4.12
C GLY A 278 -30.16 13.25 -3.19
N ILE A 279 -29.13 13.15 -2.34
CA ILE A 279 -28.98 12.10 -1.32
C ILE A 279 -29.52 12.63 0.00
N GLU A 280 -30.39 11.86 0.65
CA GLU A 280 -30.87 12.17 2.00
C GLU A 280 -29.73 12.09 3.02
N VAL A 281 -29.58 13.13 3.83
CA VAL A 281 -28.52 13.22 4.85
C VAL A 281 -28.97 12.44 6.09
N GLN A 282 -28.26 11.36 6.39
CA GLN A 282 -28.41 10.62 7.64
C GLN A 282 -27.53 11.16 8.77
N CYS A 283 -26.31 11.58 8.43
CA CYS A 283 -25.39 12.17 9.39
C CYS A 283 -24.51 13.18 8.67
N ASP A 284 -24.59 14.45 9.10
CA ASP A 284 -23.68 15.49 8.64
C ASP A 284 -22.31 15.28 9.27
N SER A 285 -21.41 14.68 8.51
CA SER A 285 -20.04 14.39 8.91
C SER A 285 -19.10 14.89 7.80
N PRO A 286 -18.77 16.20 7.80
CA PRO A 286 -18.03 16.82 6.70
C PRO A 286 -16.62 16.24 6.52
N GLY A 287 -16.08 15.56 7.53
CA GLY A 287 -14.81 14.83 7.47
C GLY A 287 -14.76 13.64 6.53
N VAL A 288 -15.92 13.04 6.21
CA VAL A 288 -15.95 11.82 5.39
C VAL A 288 -15.50 12.11 3.97
N GLY A 289 -14.37 11.51 3.61
CA GLY A 289 -13.71 11.70 2.32
C GLY A 289 -12.64 12.78 2.35
N GLU A 290 -12.50 13.56 3.41
CA GLU A 290 -11.44 14.58 3.54
C GLU A 290 -10.14 13.98 4.10
N ASN A 291 -9.09 14.78 4.29
CA ASN A 291 -7.81 14.34 4.88
C ASN A 291 -7.14 13.17 4.12
N LEU A 292 -7.40 13.03 2.81
CA LEU A 292 -6.74 12.02 1.99
C LEU A 292 -5.23 12.28 2.01
N GLN A 293 -4.48 11.26 2.39
CA GLN A 293 -3.02 11.27 2.47
C GLN A 293 -2.47 10.12 1.67
N ASP A 294 -1.34 10.30 1.01
CA ASP A 294 -0.62 9.24 0.29
C ASP A 294 0.87 9.60 0.25
N HIS A 295 1.71 8.60 0.03
CA HIS A 295 3.15 8.79 -0.16
C HIS A 295 3.45 8.92 -1.64
N LEU A 296 4.33 9.87 -1.97
CA LEU A 296 4.89 10.01 -3.31
C LEU A 296 6.29 9.39 -3.34
N GLU A 297 6.66 8.85 -4.49
CA GLU A 297 8.02 8.41 -4.77
C GLU A 297 8.49 8.86 -6.15
N VAL A 298 9.80 8.91 -6.34
CA VAL A 298 10.45 9.05 -7.64
C VAL A 298 11.40 7.89 -7.87
N TYR A 299 11.75 7.66 -9.13
CA TYR A 299 12.72 6.65 -9.50
C TYR A 299 14.07 7.30 -9.81
N PHE A 300 15.03 7.12 -8.92
CA PHE A 300 16.43 7.44 -9.20
C PHE A 300 17.04 6.30 -10.00
N GLN A 301 17.42 6.56 -11.25
CA GLN A 301 17.89 5.53 -12.18
C GLN A 301 19.34 5.77 -12.57
N PHE A 302 20.15 4.71 -12.52
CA PHE A 302 21.56 4.74 -12.92
C PHE A 302 21.86 3.63 -13.92
N ARG A 303 22.78 3.90 -14.85
CA ARG A 303 23.45 2.81 -15.58
C ARG A 303 24.28 1.99 -14.59
N CYS A 304 24.34 0.69 -14.80
CA CYS A 304 25.26 -0.17 -14.08
C CYS A 304 26.50 -0.45 -14.96
N LYS A 305 27.70 -0.24 -14.40
CA LYS A 305 28.98 -0.57 -15.03
C LYS A 305 29.14 -2.07 -15.25
N GLN A 306 28.45 -2.90 -14.47
CA GLN A 306 28.57 -4.36 -14.49
C GLN A 306 27.31 -5.05 -15.04
N PRO A 307 27.46 -6.21 -15.70
CA PRO A 307 26.36 -6.95 -16.32
C PRO A 307 25.59 -7.85 -15.32
N ILE A 308 25.28 -7.34 -14.13
CA ILE A 308 24.73 -8.11 -13.01
C ILE A 308 23.26 -7.82 -12.71
N THR A 309 22.67 -6.83 -13.37
CA THR A 309 21.31 -6.35 -13.05
C THR A 309 20.21 -7.26 -13.60
N LEU A 310 19.00 -7.14 -13.06
CA LEU A 310 17.80 -7.86 -13.47
C LEU A 310 17.40 -7.61 -14.92
N ASN A 311 17.89 -6.54 -15.55
CA ASN A 311 17.63 -6.22 -16.96
C ASN A 311 17.96 -7.40 -17.91
N ARG A 312 18.96 -8.24 -17.59
CA ARG A 312 19.32 -9.42 -18.41
C ARG A 312 18.21 -10.49 -18.47
N TYR A 313 17.30 -10.49 -17.50
CA TYR A 313 16.21 -11.45 -17.39
C TYR A 313 14.89 -10.94 -17.98
N LEU A 314 14.88 -9.75 -18.60
CA LEU A 314 13.65 -9.15 -19.13
C LEU A 314 13.21 -9.76 -20.48
N ASN A 315 14.07 -10.52 -21.14
CA ASN A 315 13.73 -11.18 -22.40
C ASN A 315 12.69 -12.31 -22.19
N PRO A 316 11.84 -12.61 -23.19
CA PRO A 316 10.75 -13.58 -23.05
C PRO A 316 11.20 -14.99 -22.63
N LEU A 317 12.35 -15.46 -23.13
CA LEU A 317 12.88 -16.78 -22.78
C LEU A 317 13.27 -16.85 -21.30
N ALA A 318 14.01 -15.85 -20.80
CA ALA A 318 14.37 -15.76 -19.39
C ALA A 318 13.14 -15.65 -18.50
N LYS A 319 12.15 -14.82 -18.86
CA LYS A 319 10.86 -14.73 -18.15
C LYS A 319 10.14 -16.08 -18.13
N GLY A 320 10.12 -16.81 -19.24
CA GLY A 320 9.54 -18.15 -19.35
C GLY A 320 10.24 -19.16 -18.44
N LEU A 321 11.58 -19.15 -18.39
CA LEU A 321 12.37 -20.02 -17.50
C LEU A 321 12.17 -19.69 -16.02
N ILE A 322 12.10 -18.40 -15.67
CA ILE A 322 11.79 -17.94 -14.31
C ILE A 322 10.39 -18.43 -13.90
N GLY A 323 9.39 -18.23 -14.78
CA GLY A 323 8.03 -18.69 -14.56
C GLY A 323 7.94 -20.21 -14.41
N ALA A 324 8.64 -20.97 -15.26
CA ALA A 324 8.69 -22.43 -15.18
C ALA A 324 9.32 -22.90 -13.85
N ARG A 325 10.49 -22.35 -13.48
CA ARG A 325 11.15 -22.70 -12.21
C ARG A 325 10.24 -22.41 -11.02
N TRP A 326 9.59 -21.25 -11.00
CA TRP A 326 8.65 -20.92 -9.93
C TRP A 326 7.43 -21.85 -9.94
N LEU A 327 6.87 -22.17 -11.10
CA LEU A 327 5.70 -23.04 -11.19
C LEU A 327 5.97 -24.44 -10.60
N PHE A 328 7.15 -25.01 -10.89
CA PHE A 328 7.50 -26.37 -10.44
C PHE A 328 8.10 -26.42 -9.03
N THR A 329 8.84 -25.40 -8.60
CA THR A 329 9.62 -25.46 -7.35
C THR A 329 9.34 -24.33 -6.36
N ARG A 330 8.63 -23.28 -6.78
CA ARG A 330 8.44 -22.04 -5.99
C ARG A 330 9.75 -21.37 -5.55
N THR A 331 10.83 -21.55 -6.33
CA THR A 331 12.16 -20.97 -6.03
C THR A 331 12.66 -20.04 -7.12
N GLY A 332 13.79 -19.37 -6.84
CA GLY A 332 14.50 -18.52 -7.79
C GLY A 332 13.91 -17.11 -7.88
N LEU A 333 14.23 -16.39 -8.96
CA LEU A 333 13.83 -14.99 -9.15
C LEU A 333 12.30 -14.79 -9.13
N GLY A 334 11.51 -15.82 -9.46
CA GLY A 334 10.05 -15.74 -9.40
C GLY A 334 9.49 -15.64 -7.98
N ALA A 335 10.27 -16.02 -6.96
CA ALA A 335 9.86 -16.13 -5.56
C ALA A 335 10.13 -14.88 -4.70
N THR A 336 10.70 -13.83 -5.28
CA THR A 336 11.03 -12.56 -4.61
C THR A 336 10.34 -11.39 -5.32
N ASN A 337 10.08 -10.29 -4.61
CA ASN A 337 9.59 -9.03 -5.18
C ASN A 337 10.74 -8.13 -5.68
N HIS A 338 11.99 -8.54 -5.47
CA HIS A 338 13.23 -7.84 -5.81
C HIS A 338 13.53 -6.54 -5.04
N PHE A 339 12.68 -6.14 -4.09
CA PHE A 339 12.97 -5.07 -3.15
C PHE A 339 13.59 -5.69 -1.91
N GLU A 340 14.90 -5.94 -1.92
CA GLU A 340 15.58 -6.72 -0.87
C GLU A 340 16.48 -5.89 0.05
N SER A 341 16.77 -4.64 -0.31
CA SER A 341 17.45 -3.67 0.56
C SER A 341 16.72 -2.33 0.57
N CYS A 342 16.82 -1.63 1.69
CA CYS A 342 16.12 -0.38 1.93
C CYS A 342 16.92 0.56 2.84
N GLY A 343 16.37 1.76 3.04
CA GLY A 343 16.86 2.72 4.00
C GLY A 343 15.75 3.62 4.53
N PHE A 344 15.87 4.03 5.78
CA PHE A 344 15.03 5.06 6.38
C PHE A 344 15.92 6.11 7.02
N ILE A 345 15.83 7.36 6.59
CA ILE A 345 16.68 8.43 7.11
C ILE A 345 15.84 9.64 7.48
N ARG A 346 16.45 10.54 8.26
CA ARG A 346 15.94 11.89 8.49
C ARG A 346 16.51 12.84 7.46
N SER A 347 15.66 13.69 6.90
CA SER A 347 15.99 14.64 5.84
C SER A 347 16.89 15.78 6.30
N ARG A 348 16.94 16.06 7.60
CA ARG A 348 17.73 17.14 8.22
C ARG A 348 17.75 17.03 9.74
N ALA A 349 18.65 17.80 10.36
CA ALA A 349 18.67 18.01 11.80
C ALA A 349 17.32 18.60 12.29
N GLY A 350 16.88 18.16 13.48
CA GLY A 350 15.61 18.59 14.09
C GLY A 350 14.39 17.77 13.68
N VAL A 351 14.48 16.92 12.65
CA VAL A 351 13.45 15.91 12.38
C VAL A 351 13.53 14.83 13.47
N GLN A 352 12.40 14.52 14.11
CA GLN A 352 12.37 13.65 15.29
C GLN A 352 12.54 12.16 14.95
N TRP A 353 12.03 11.69 13.81
CA TRP A 353 12.18 10.31 13.33
C TRP A 353 12.17 10.25 11.80
N PRO A 354 12.65 9.18 11.16
CA PRO A 354 12.84 9.10 9.71
C PRO A 354 11.63 9.61 8.92
N ASP A 355 11.90 10.45 7.93
CA ASP A 355 10.91 11.08 7.05
C ASP A 355 11.18 10.81 5.56
N ILE A 356 12.25 10.07 5.23
CA ILE A 356 12.58 9.59 3.88
C ILE A 356 12.68 8.07 3.90
N GLN A 357 12.09 7.43 2.88
CA GLN A 357 12.16 5.99 2.68
C GLN A 357 12.80 5.65 1.33
N TYR A 358 13.64 4.62 1.32
CA TYR A 358 14.29 4.06 0.14
C TYR A 358 13.91 2.60 -0.08
N HIS A 359 13.59 2.21 -1.31
CA HIS A 359 13.48 0.83 -1.75
C HIS A 359 14.41 0.59 -2.93
N PHE A 360 15.41 -0.27 -2.77
CA PHE A 360 16.38 -0.51 -3.82
C PHE A 360 15.97 -1.66 -4.72
N LEU A 361 16.17 -1.47 -6.03
CA LEU A 361 15.90 -2.48 -7.06
C LEU A 361 17.11 -2.59 -8.01
N PRO A 362 17.76 -3.75 -8.13
CA PRO A 362 18.88 -3.96 -9.04
C PRO A 362 18.41 -4.19 -10.48
N GLY A 363 17.51 -3.34 -10.96
CA GLY A 363 16.99 -3.31 -12.33
C GLY A 363 16.41 -1.93 -12.63
N ALA A 364 16.75 -1.35 -13.78
CA ALA A 364 16.12 -0.11 -14.25
C ALA A 364 14.93 -0.46 -15.16
N MET A 365 13.71 -0.24 -14.66
CA MET A 365 12.47 -0.61 -15.35
C MET A 365 11.50 0.57 -15.40
N ARG A 366 10.73 0.66 -16.48
CA ARG A 366 9.52 1.48 -16.52
C ARG A 366 8.39 0.74 -15.81
N TYR A 367 7.33 1.46 -15.48
CA TYR A 367 6.17 0.92 -14.78
C TYR A 367 5.49 -0.25 -15.52
N ASP A 368 5.59 -0.29 -16.86
CA ASP A 368 5.10 -1.39 -17.70
C ASP A 368 5.98 -2.66 -17.68
N GLY A 369 7.05 -2.69 -16.88
CA GLY A 369 7.96 -3.81 -16.74
C GLY A 369 8.96 -3.99 -17.90
N ARG A 370 9.10 -2.98 -18.77
CA ARG A 370 10.15 -2.91 -19.78
C ARG A 370 11.40 -2.23 -19.23
N ALA A 371 12.56 -2.51 -19.83
CA ALA A 371 13.79 -1.83 -19.48
C ALA A 371 13.63 -0.32 -19.70
N ALA A 372 14.09 0.51 -18.76
CA ALA A 372 14.07 1.96 -18.90
C ALA A 372 14.92 2.44 -20.09
N PHE A 373 16.03 1.73 -20.34
CA PHE A 373 16.98 1.94 -21.42
C PHE A 373 17.70 0.61 -21.79
N PRO A 374 18.33 0.51 -22.97
CA PRO A 374 19.14 -0.66 -23.33
C PRO A 374 20.34 -0.85 -22.40
N GLY A 375 20.58 -2.10 -22.00
CA GLY A 375 21.72 -2.47 -21.15
C GLY A 375 21.35 -2.69 -19.69
N HIS A 376 22.34 -2.52 -18.81
CA HIS A 376 22.21 -2.78 -17.38
C HIS A 376 22.01 -1.48 -16.60
N GLY A 377 21.08 -1.50 -15.66
CA GLY A 377 20.81 -0.39 -14.76
C GLY A 377 20.17 -0.86 -13.46
N PHE A 378 20.19 0.01 -12.47
CA PHE A 378 19.50 -0.19 -11.21
C PHE A 378 18.76 1.09 -10.85
N GLN A 379 17.83 0.99 -9.91
CA GLN A 379 17.09 2.13 -9.44
C GLN A 379 16.84 2.06 -7.94
N VAL A 380 16.61 3.21 -7.34
CA VAL A 380 16.02 3.32 -6.01
C VAL A 380 14.69 4.05 -6.14
N HIS A 381 13.67 3.54 -5.46
CA HIS A 381 12.41 4.24 -5.26
C HIS A 381 12.56 5.00 -3.96
N VAL A 382 12.39 6.31 -4.02
CA VAL A 382 12.64 7.18 -2.86
C VAL A 382 11.58 8.26 -2.78
N GLY A 383 11.17 8.60 -1.57
CA GLY A 383 10.35 9.77 -1.33
C GLY A 383 10.22 10.13 0.14
N PRO A 384 9.82 11.39 0.43
CA PRO A 384 9.38 11.77 1.76
C PRO A 384 8.09 11.03 2.15
N ASN A 385 8.02 10.50 3.36
CA ASN A 385 6.88 9.72 3.85
C ASN A 385 5.99 10.49 4.86
N LYS A 386 6.25 11.80 5.07
CA LYS A 386 5.43 12.67 5.94
C LYS A 386 4.88 13.90 5.22
N PRO A 387 4.17 13.72 4.09
CA PRO A 387 3.63 14.86 3.37
C PRO A 387 2.61 15.62 4.22
N ARG A 388 2.60 16.95 4.07
CA ARG A 388 1.64 17.86 4.70
C ARG A 388 0.43 18.14 3.82
N SER A 389 0.55 17.95 2.50
CA SER A 389 -0.59 18.10 1.59
C SER A 389 -1.73 17.15 1.97
N ARG A 390 -2.98 17.61 1.82
CA ARG A 390 -4.20 16.87 2.12
C ARG A 390 -5.18 16.99 0.97
N GLY A 391 -5.79 15.87 0.64
CA GLY A 391 -6.74 15.73 -0.44
C GLY A 391 -8.14 15.36 0.02
N SER A 392 -8.98 14.98 -0.95
CA SER A 392 -10.33 14.47 -0.72
C SER A 392 -10.77 13.39 -1.73
N VAL A 393 -11.79 12.62 -1.33
CA VAL A 393 -12.54 11.66 -2.13
C VAL A 393 -14.02 12.01 -2.07
N LYS A 394 -14.63 12.37 -3.20
CA LYS A 394 -16.03 12.81 -3.27
C LYS A 394 -16.79 12.06 -4.35
N ILE A 395 -17.94 11.49 -4.01
CA ILE A 395 -18.84 10.91 -5.01
C ILE A 395 -19.37 11.99 -5.95
N VAL A 396 -19.66 11.60 -7.19
CA VAL A 396 -20.18 12.50 -8.23
C VAL A 396 -21.65 12.26 -8.55
N SER A 397 -22.21 11.15 -8.07
CA SER A 397 -23.59 10.74 -8.31
C SER A 397 -24.01 9.70 -7.26
N GLN A 398 -25.29 9.33 -7.28
CA GLN A 398 -25.83 8.23 -6.48
C GLN A 398 -25.43 6.85 -7.02
N SER A 399 -24.96 6.77 -8.26
CA SER A 399 -24.58 5.51 -8.91
C SER A 399 -23.32 4.93 -8.23
N PRO A 400 -23.37 3.69 -7.74
CA PRO A 400 -22.20 3.02 -7.18
C PRO A 400 -21.20 2.54 -8.25
N LYS A 401 -21.56 2.67 -9.53
CA LYS A 401 -20.72 2.32 -10.69
C LYS A 401 -19.86 3.49 -11.15
N ASP A 402 -20.20 4.71 -10.72
CA ASP A 402 -19.46 5.90 -11.09
C ASP A 402 -18.25 6.05 -10.16
N SER A 403 -17.09 6.36 -10.75
CA SER A 403 -15.87 6.59 -9.96
C SER A 403 -15.97 7.91 -9.19
N PRO A 404 -15.53 7.97 -7.93
CA PRO A 404 -15.47 9.22 -7.19
C PRO A 404 -14.40 10.15 -7.78
N LYS A 405 -14.53 11.45 -7.52
CA LYS A 405 -13.42 12.39 -7.66
C LYS A 405 -12.40 12.12 -6.56
N ILE A 406 -11.16 11.89 -6.95
CA ILE A 406 -10.03 11.66 -6.04
C ILE A 406 -9.04 12.79 -6.31
N LEU A 407 -8.75 13.63 -5.32
CA LEU A 407 -7.80 14.73 -5.46
C LEU A 407 -6.85 14.68 -4.27
N PHE A 408 -5.54 14.56 -4.49
CA PHE A 408 -4.55 14.45 -3.41
C PHE A 408 -3.96 15.80 -3.00
N ASN A 409 -3.96 16.78 -3.91
CA ASN A 409 -3.23 18.04 -3.78
C ASN A 409 -1.73 17.83 -3.60
N TYR A 410 -1.18 16.83 -4.29
CA TYR A 410 0.23 16.46 -4.19
C TYR A 410 1.17 17.65 -4.38
N LEU A 411 2.13 17.85 -3.48
CA LEU A 411 3.06 19.00 -3.47
C LEU A 411 2.40 20.37 -3.27
N GLY A 412 1.16 20.44 -2.80
CA GLY A 412 0.50 21.71 -2.49
C GLY A 412 1.18 22.48 -1.36
N ALA A 413 1.61 21.78 -0.31
CA ALA A 413 2.33 22.37 0.81
C ALA A 413 3.78 22.75 0.45
N GLN A 414 4.24 23.91 0.94
CA GLN A 414 5.63 24.34 0.76
C GLN A 414 6.64 23.38 1.39
N GLN A 415 6.28 22.80 2.54
CA GLN A 415 7.14 21.83 3.23
C GLN A 415 7.43 20.61 2.37
N ASP A 416 6.42 20.08 1.66
CA ASP A 416 6.58 18.90 0.82
C ASP A 416 7.64 19.14 -0.27
N ARG A 417 7.66 20.33 -0.88
CA ARG A 417 8.66 20.70 -1.89
C ARG A 417 10.06 20.80 -1.29
N GLN A 418 10.20 21.36 -0.09
CA GLN A 418 11.49 21.41 0.62
C GLN A 418 12.00 20.01 0.99
N ASP A 419 11.11 19.14 1.47
CA ASP A 419 11.46 17.77 1.82
C ASP A 419 11.89 16.98 0.59
N TRP A 420 11.26 17.22 -0.56
CA TRP A 420 11.69 16.67 -1.84
C TRP A 420 13.08 17.13 -2.25
N ARG A 421 13.41 18.43 -2.14
CA ARG A 421 14.77 18.91 -2.44
C ARG A 421 15.82 18.22 -1.58
N ALA A 422 15.59 18.14 -0.27
CA ALA A 422 16.47 17.42 0.64
C ALA A 422 16.62 15.95 0.23
N CYS A 423 15.50 15.27 -0.07
CA CYS A 423 15.49 13.90 -0.55
C CYS A 423 16.35 13.69 -1.80
N ILE A 424 16.24 14.56 -2.82
CA ILE A 424 17.05 14.46 -4.05
C ILE A 424 18.55 14.63 -3.75
N HIS A 425 18.93 15.62 -2.92
CA HIS A 425 20.33 15.86 -2.57
C HIS A 425 20.94 14.70 -1.79
N LEU A 426 20.27 14.25 -0.73
CA LEU A 426 20.74 13.14 0.11
C LEU A 426 20.85 11.83 -0.68
N THR A 427 19.91 11.59 -1.59
CA THR A 427 19.97 10.40 -2.46
C THR A 427 21.23 10.41 -3.33
N ARG A 428 21.58 11.55 -3.94
CA ARG A 428 22.82 11.66 -4.71
C ARG A 428 24.06 11.43 -3.86
N GLU A 429 24.10 12.04 -2.67
CA GLU A 429 25.20 11.87 -1.72
C GLU A 429 25.46 10.39 -1.38
N ILE A 430 24.39 9.62 -1.12
CA ILE A 430 24.48 8.17 -0.86
C ILE A 430 25.07 7.44 -2.08
N PHE A 431 24.63 7.78 -3.29
CA PHE A 431 25.13 7.12 -4.50
C PHE A 431 26.53 7.57 -4.94
N GLU A 432 27.12 8.61 -4.33
CA GLU A 432 28.52 8.99 -4.54
C GLU A 432 29.50 8.25 -3.61
N GLN A 433 29.02 7.40 -2.70
CA GLN A 433 29.88 6.72 -1.75
C GLN A 433 30.72 5.59 -2.39
N PRO A 434 31.92 5.28 -1.84
CA PRO A 434 32.84 4.28 -2.37
C PRO A 434 32.23 2.91 -2.72
N ALA A 435 31.31 2.40 -1.90
CA ALA A 435 30.64 1.12 -2.12
C ALA A 435 29.90 1.05 -3.47
N MET A 436 29.47 2.20 -4.01
CA MET A 436 28.80 2.27 -5.30
C MET A 436 29.76 2.44 -6.49
N GLU A 437 31.04 2.76 -6.27
CA GLU A 437 31.98 3.15 -7.33
C GLU A 437 32.12 2.09 -8.43
N SER A 438 32.20 0.81 -8.05
CA SER A 438 32.33 -0.31 -9.00
C SER A 438 31.06 -0.60 -9.80
N PHE A 439 29.92 -0.06 -9.39
CA PHE A 439 28.61 -0.38 -9.95
C PHE A 439 27.94 0.81 -10.65
N LYS A 440 27.95 1.99 -10.03
CA LYS A 440 27.27 3.17 -10.52
C LYS A 440 27.95 3.72 -11.77
N GLY A 441 27.18 3.83 -12.85
CA GLY A 441 27.50 4.59 -14.04
C GLY A 441 26.77 5.93 -14.07
N VAL A 442 26.43 6.40 -15.27
CA VAL A 442 25.74 7.68 -15.49
C VAL A 442 24.35 7.68 -14.81
N GLU A 443 24.03 8.77 -14.10
CA GLU A 443 22.68 9.09 -13.62
C GLU A 443 21.77 9.39 -14.82
N ILE A 444 20.68 8.63 -14.94
CA ILE A 444 19.70 8.75 -16.02
C ILE A 444 18.53 9.64 -15.58
N GLN A 445 18.04 9.45 -14.35
CA GLN A 445 16.98 10.23 -13.73
C GLN A 445 17.34 10.45 -12.25
N PRO A 446 17.28 11.68 -11.72
CA PRO A 446 16.85 12.94 -12.35
C PRO A 446 17.73 13.43 -13.52
N GLY A 447 19.00 13.09 -13.50
CA GLY A 447 20.00 13.53 -14.47
C GLY A 447 20.84 14.69 -13.91
N SER A 448 22.10 14.75 -14.34
CA SER A 448 23.10 15.68 -13.79
C SER A 448 22.81 17.17 -14.00
N SER A 449 21.87 17.52 -14.88
CA SER A 449 21.45 18.90 -15.11
C SER A 449 20.45 19.43 -14.07
N VAL A 450 19.76 18.54 -13.35
CA VAL A 450 18.76 18.92 -12.34
C VAL A 450 19.50 19.24 -11.04
N THR A 451 19.86 20.51 -10.82
CA THR A 451 20.75 20.87 -9.69
C THR A 451 20.23 21.99 -8.81
N SER A 452 19.56 23.00 -9.38
CA SER A 452 18.96 24.07 -8.60
C SER A 452 17.64 23.62 -7.97
N ASP A 453 17.24 24.29 -6.89
CA ASP A 453 15.93 24.11 -6.24
C ASP A 453 14.77 24.16 -7.25
N SER A 454 14.82 25.08 -8.22
CA SER A 454 13.80 25.20 -9.26
C SER A 454 13.81 24.04 -10.25
N ASP A 455 15.00 23.52 -10.60
CA ASP A 455 15.10 22.35 -11.47
C ASP A 455 14.54 21.12 -10.77
N ILE A 456 14.87 20.96 -9.47
CA ILE A 456 14.39 19.84 -8.66
C ILE A 456 12.87 19.91 -8.54
N ASP A 457 12.30 21.05 -8.17
CA ASP A 457 10.84 21.20 -8.08
C ASP A 457 10.13 20.90 -9.40
N ALA A 458 10.69 21.36 -10.53
CA ALA A 458 10.14 21.08 -11.86
C ALA A 458 10.23 19.60 -12.21
N TRP A 459 11.37 18.98 -11.96
CA TRP A 459 11.57 17.57 -12.23
C TRP A 459 10.68 16.68 -11.36
N VAL A 460 10.58 16.98 -10.06
CA VAL A 460 9.71 16.25 -9.12
C VAL A 460 8.26 16.33 -9.59
N ARG A 461 7.73 17.52 -9.92
CA ARG A 461 6.35 17.66 -10.44
C ARG A 461 6.08 16.76 -11.65
N GLN A 462 7.06 16.59 -12.53
CA GLN A 462 6.93 15.80 -13.74
C GLN A 462 7.12 14.28 -13.54
N ASN A 463 7.80 13.85 -12.47
CA ASN A 463 8.28 12.46 -12.32
C ASN A 463 7.82 11.76 -11.05
N VAL A 464 7.18 12.45 -10.09
CA VAL A 464 6.57 11.78 -8.94
C VAL A 464 5.45 10.84 -9.38
N GLU A 465 5.35 9.72 -8.70
CA GLU A 465 4.26 8.77 -8.77
C GLU A 465 3.76 8.47 -7.35
N SER A 466 2.52 7.98 -7.24
CA SER A 466 2.01 7.47 -5.97
C SER A 466 2.72 6.15 -5.62
N ALA A 467 3.14 6.02 -4.36
CA ALA A 467 3.58 4.74 -3.79
C ALA A 467 2.38 3.83 -3.41
N TYR A 468 1.16 4.27 -3.73
CA TYR A 468 -0.11 3.58 -3.57
C TYR A 468 -0.52 3.29 -2.12
N HIS A 469 -0.26 4.23 -1.22
CA HIS A 469 -0.56 4.19 0.21
C HIS A 469 -1.66 5.18 0.66
N PRO A 470 -2.78 5.36 -0.07
CA PRO A 470 -3.81 6.32 0.33
C PRO A 470 -4.47 5.88 1.63
N SER A 471 -4.69 6.83 2.53
CA SER A 471 -5.25 6.61 3.85
C SER A 471 -6.06 7.82 4.36
N CYS A 472 -6.60 7.70 5.57
CA CYS A 472 -7.15 8.79 6.38
C CYS A 472 -8.47 9.44 5.96
N THR A 473 -9.14 8.96 4.91
CA THR A 473 -10.44 9.50 4.43
C THR A 473 -11.65 9.21 5.32
N CYS A 474 -11.49 8.32 6.29
CA CYS A 474 -12.44 8.09 7.38
C CYS A 474 -11.61 7.99 8.66
N ARG A 475 -10.98 9.09 9.06
CA ARG A 475 -9.99 9.10 10.15
C ARG A 475 -10.65 8.75 11.49
N MET A 476 -9.89 8.05 12.34
CA MET A 476 -10.19 7.94 13.76
C MET A 476 -9.79 9.25 14.45
N GLY A 477 -10.46 9.60 15.53
CA GLY A 477 -10.23 10.83 16.29
C GLY A 477 -11.02 10.83 17.59
N ALA A 478 -10.95 11.95 18.31
CA ALA A 478 -11.70 12.14 19.55
C ALA A 478 -13.23 12.09 19.30
N VAL A 479 -13.99 11.75 20.34
CA VAL A 479 -15.46 11.61 20.25
C VAL A 479 -16.14 12.94 19.89
N ASP A 480 -15.54 14.06 20.30
CA ASP A 480 -16.00 15.42 20.04
C ASP A 480 -15.29 16.09 18.85
N ASP A 481 -14.54 15.33 18.04
CA ASP A 481 -13.92 15.84 16.85
C ASP A 481 -14.97 16.21 15.79
N ALA A 482 -15.06 17.50 15.49
CA ALA A 482 -16.04 18.04 14.56
C ALA A 482 -15.70 17.77 13.08
N THR A 483 -14.59 17.10 12.77
CA THR A 483 -14.01 17.01 11.42
C THR A 483 -13.43 15.67 11.03
#